data_AF-A0A846Y9D1-F1
#
_entry.id   AF-A0A846Y9D1-F1
#
_cell.length_a   1.000
_cell.length_b   1.000
_cell.length_c   1.000
_cell.angle_alpha   90.00
_cell.angle_beta   90.00
_cell.angle_gamma   90.00
#
_symmetry.space_group_name_H-M   'P 1'
#
loop_
_entity.id
_entity.type
_entity.pdbx_description
1 polymer ?
#
loop_
_entity_poly.entity_id
_entity_poly.type
_entity_poly.pdbx_seq_one_letter_code
_entity_poly.pdbx_strand_id
1 'polypeptide(L)' 'MIPVEVFEELTAERTRATAEARASVRAEGLTPSPEADDITARWSRGEISTEQMRQMVRELHGAT' A
#
# COMPACT_ATOMS: atom_id res chain seq x y z
N MET A 1 -19.08 -8.62 9.75
CA MET A 1 -18.92 -7.17 9.96
C MET A 1 -17.70 -6.99 10.85
N ILE A 2 -16.69 -6.23 10.42
CA ILE A 2 -15.51 -5.93 11.26
C ILE A 2 -15.87 -4.72 12.14
N PRO A 3 -15.52 -4.70 13.43
CA PRO A 3 -15.68 -3.51 14.27
C PRO A 3 -14.98 -2.30 13.67
N VAL A 4 -15.57 -1.12 13.82
CA VAL A 4 -15.03 0.13 13.22
C VAL A 4 -13.64 0.42 13.78
N GLU A 5 -13.45 0.19 15.07
CA GLU A 5 -12.17 0.41 15.77
C GLU A 5 -11.06 -0.47 15.20
N VAL A 6 -11.38 -1.73 14.86
CA VAL A 6 -10.44 -2.68 14.24
C VAL A 6 -10.10 -2.26 12.81
N PHE A 7 -11.06 -1.69 12.08
CA PHE A 7 -10.81 -1.15 10.74
C PHE A 7 -9.93 0.11 10.79
N GLU A 8 -10.19 1.02 11.73
CA GLU A 8 -9.39 2.23 11.94
C GLU A 8 -7.95 1.90 12.35
N GLU A 9 -7.77 0.97 13.28
CA GLU A 9 -6.45 0.48 13.68
C GLU A 9 -5.69 -0.11 12.47
N LEU A 10 -6.36 -0.97 11.70
CA LEU A 10 -5.76 -1.59 10.51
C LEU A 10 -5.36 -0.56 9.45
N THR A 11 -6.21 0.43 9.17
CA THR A 11 -5.90 1.47 8.17
C THR A 11 -4.80 2.41 8.65
N ALA A 12 -4.73 2.70 9.95
CA ALA A 12 -3.62 3.45 10.55
C ALA A 12 -2.29 2.70 10.44
N GLU A 13 -2.27 1.40 10.74
CA GLU A 13 -1.08 0.57 10.59
C GLU A 13 -0.61 0.51 9.13
N ARG A 14 -1.52 0.31 8.18
CA ARG A 14 -1.18 0.30 6.75
C ARG A 14 -0.64 1.65 6.28
N THR A 15 -1.22 2.75 6.73
CA THR A 15 -0.75 4.11 6.41
C THR A 15 0.69 4.30 6.90
N ARG A 16 1.00 3.85 8.12
CA ARG A 16 2.37 3.88 8.66
C ARG A 16 3.32 3.01 7.82
N ALA A 17 2.93 1.78 7.50
CA ALA A 17 3.73 0.87 6.69
C ALA A 17 4.03 1.44 5.30
N THR A 18 3.05 2.07 4.63
CA THR A 18 3.27 2.73 3.33
C THR A 18 4.23 3.92 3.45
N ALA A 19 4.14 4.72 4.53
CA ALA A 19 5.06 5.83 4.75
C ALA A 19 6.51 5.36 4.96
N GLU A 20 6.71 4.31 5.75
CA GLU A 20 8.03 3.68 5.98
C GLU A 20 8.61 3.10 4.68
N ALA A 21 7.80 2.38 3.90
CA ALA A 21 8.22 1.84 2.61
C ALA A 21 8.66 2.95 1.65
N ARG A 22 7.88 4.04 1.53
CA ARG A 22 8.24 5.21 0.71
C ARG A 22 9.54 5.87 1.19
N ALA A 23 9.72 6.01 2.49
CA ALA A 23 10.93 6.57 3.07
C ALA A 23 12.15 5.70 2.74
N SER A 24 12.02 4.37 2.82
CA SER A 24 13.06 3.42 2.44
C SER A 24 13.47 3.55 0.96
N VAL A 25 12.49 3.59 0.04
CA VAL A 25 12.78 3.78 -1.39
C VAL A 25 13.50 5.12 -1.65
N ARG A 26 13.07 6.19 -0.98
CA ARG A 26 13.73 7.51 -1.10
C ARG A 26 15.13 7.54 -0.50
N ALA A 27 15.39 6.77 0.56
CA ALA A 27 16.73 6.66 1.15
C ALA A 27 17.74 6.07 0.16
N GLU A 28 17.27 5.23 -0.77
CA GLU A 28 18.07 4.67 -1.88
C GLU A 28 18.18 5.64 -3.08
N GLY A 29 17.67 6.88 -2.97
CA GLY A 29 17.64 7.84 -4.07
C GLY A 29 16.61 7.51 -5.16
N LEU A 30 15.71 6.57 -4.89
CA LEU A 30 14.65 6.15 -5.82
C LEU A 30 13.33 6.86 -5.47
N THR A 31 12.43 6.93 -6.45
CA THR A 31 11.06 7.44 -6.26
C THR A 31 10.08 6.37 -6.73
N PRO A 32 9.08 5.99 -5.91
CA PRO A 32 8.00 5.10 -6.36
C PRO A 32 7.29 5.70 -7.57
N SER A 33 6.82 4.85 -8.49
CA SER A 33 6.01 5.34 -9.61
C SER A 33 4.65 5.84 -9.10
N PRO A 34 4.02 6.82 -9.78
CA PRO A 34 2.68 7.29 -9.41
C PRO A 34 1.65 6.15 -9.32
N GLU A 35 1.72 5.17 -10.21
CA GLU A 35 0.81 4.02 -10.24
C GLU A 35 0.99 3.12 -9.02
N ALA A 36 2.24 2.86 -8.60
CA ALA A 36 2.53 2.11 -7.37
C ALA A 36 2.04 2.87 -6.13
N ASP A 37 2.18 4.20 -6.13
CA ASP A 37 1.68 5.06 -5.06
C ASP A 37 0.15 5.06 -4.98
N ASP A 38 -0.56 5.04 -6.10
CA ASP A 38 -2.02 4.95 -6.14
C ASP A 38 -2.54 3.59 -5.64
N ILE A 39 -1.90 2.50 -6.06
CA ILE A 39 -2.26 1.14 -5.60
C ILE A 39 -2.09 1.03 -4.08
N THR A 40 -0.95 1.47 -3.55
CA THR A 40 -0.69 1.42 -2.10
C THR A 40 -1.58 2.37 -1.30
N ALA A 41 -1.95 3.53 -1.86
CA ALA A 41 -2.89 4.44 -1.23
C ALA A 41 -4.30 3.82 -1.08
N ARG A 42 -4.82 3.17 -2.13
CA ARG A 42 -6.10 2.44 -2.09
C ARG A 42 -6.08 1.32 -1.04
N TRP A 43 -4.98 0.59 -0.95
CA TRP A 43 -4.78 -0.45 0.07
C TRP A 43 -4.74 0.11 1.49
N SER A 44 -4.06 1.25 1.71
CA SER A 44 -3.97 1.90 3.02
C SER A 44 -5.31 2.38 3.55
N ARG A 45 -6.21 2.83 2.65
CA ARG A 45 -7.59 3.24 2.98
C ARG A 45 -8.57 2.07 3.12
N GLY A 46 -8.10 0.83 2.93
CA GLY A 46 -8.94 -0.37 3.01
C GLY A 46 -9.86 -0.59 1.81
N GLU A 47 -9.67 0.15 0.70
CA GLU A 47 -10.51 0.01 -0.51
C GLU A 47 -10.22 -1.27 -1.29
N ILE A 48 -9.01 -1.83 -1.12
CA ILE A 48 -8.59 -3.10 -1.71
C ILE A 48 -7.91 -3.97 -0.64
N SER A 49 -8.00 -5.29 -0.83
CA SER A 49 -7.34 -6.25 0.05
C SER A 49 -5.82 -6.27 -0.18
N THR A 50 -5.07 -6.86 0.76
CA THR A 50 -3.63 -7.09 0.59
C THR A 50 -3.33 -7.99 -0.62
N GLU A 51 -4.20 -8.95 -0.91
CA GLU A 51 -4.05 -9.84 -2.07
C GLU A 51 -4.21 -9.06 -3.38
N GLN A 52 -5.27 -8.24 -3.49
CA GLN A 52 -5.51 -7.39 -4.64
C GLN A 52 -4.36 -6.38 -4.83
N MET A 53 -3.88 -5.76 -3.76
CA MET A 53 -2.73 -4.86 -3.80
C MET A 53 -1.49 -5.55 -4.37
N ARG A 54 -1.13 -6.73 -3.85
CA ARG A 54 0.04 -7.50 -4.33
C ARG A 54 -0.09 -7.92 -5.78
N GLN A 55 -1.29 -8.30 -6.20
CA GLN A 55 -1.56 -8.65 -7.59
C GLN A 55 -1.41 -7.44 -8.51
N MET A 56 -2.00 -6.30 -8.18
CA MET A 56 -1.88 -5.07 -8.99
C MET A 56 -0.44 -4.57 -9.09
N VAL A 57 0.35 -4.64 -8.01
CA VAL A 57 1.79 -4.29 -8.04
C VAL A 57 2.59 -5.26 -8.93
N ARG A 58 2.28 -6.57 -8.87
CA ARG A 58 2.90 -7.57 -9.75
C ARG A 58 2.60 -7.29 -11.22
N GLU A 59 1.33 -7.05 -11.55
CA GLU A 59 0.87 -6.70 -12.89
C GLU A 59 1.53 -5.41 -13.40
N LEU A 60 1.67 -4.38 -12.55
CA LEU A 60 2.36 -3.13 -12.87
C LEU A 60 3.81 -3.35 -13.32
N HIS A 61 4.51 -4.31 -12.71
CA HIS A 61 5.91 -4.61 -13.00
C HIS A 61 6.10 -5.80 -13.96
N GLY A 62 5.02 -6.33 -14.54
CA GLY A 62 5.08 -7.49 -15.44
C GLY A 62 5.58 -8.78 -14.78
N ALA A 63 5.48 -8.88 -13.47
CA ALA A 63 5.84 -10.08 -12.72
C ALA A 63 4.61 -10.99 -12.59
N THR A 64 4.63 -12.14 -13.28
CA THR A 64 3.64 -13.23 -13.10
C THR A 64 3.98 -14.11 -11.91
#